data_AF-A0A2V6P8U3-F1
#
_entry.id   AF-A0A2V6P8U3-F1
#
_cell.length_a   1.000
_cell.length_b   1.000
_cell.length_c   1.000
_cell.angle_alpha   90.00
_cell.angle_beta   90.00
_cell.angle_gamma   90.00
#
_symmetry.space_group_name_H-M   'P 1'
#
loop_
_entity.id
_entity.type
_entity.pdbx_description
1 polymer ?
#
loop_
_entity_poly.entity_id
_entity_poly.type
_entity_poly.pdbx_seq_one_letter_code
_entity_poly.pdbx_strand_id
1 'polypeptide(L)'
;ILCGGEALSRELANQLLERCAEVWNLYGPTETTIWSAAAKIEPGNHPVVVGRPIANTQFYILDRYLNPVSIGVPGELVIGGDGLARGYLNRPELTAEKFIRNPFSDEADARLYRTGDCARWRPDGNVELLGRMDHQVKIRGFRIELGEIEA
;
A
#
# COMPACT_ATOMS: atom_id res chain seq x y z
N ILE A 1 6.97 19.10 -0.07
CA ILE A 1 5.53 18.80 0.13
C ILE A 1 5.35 17.29 0.17
N LEU A 2 4.40 16.81 0.98
CA LEU A 2 4.05 15.40 1.11
C LEU A 2 2.64 15.22 0.55
N CYS A 3 2.45 14.25 -0.33
CA CYS A 3 1.17 13.88 -0.90
C CYS A 3 0.88 12.41 -0.58
N GLY A 4 -0.36 12.07 -0.26
CA GLY A 4 -0.75 10.71 0.02
C GLY A 4 -2.24 10.61 0.26
N GLY A 5 -2.72 9.39 0.47
CA GLY A 5 -4.14 9.10 0.61
C GLY A 5 -4.80 8.69 -0.70
N GLU A 6 -4.47 9.31 -1.84
CA GLU A 6 -4.95 8.91 -3.18
C GLU A 6 -3.80 8.76 -4.18
N ALA A 7 -4.10 8.16 -5.34
CA ALA A 7 -3.14 8.08 -6.42
C ALA A 7 -2.76 9.49 -6.89
N LEU A 8 -1.48 9.86 -6.73
CA LEU A 8 -0.96 11.14 -7.21
C LEU A 8 -0.82 11.09 -8.74
N SER A 9 -1.63 11.88 -9.45
CA SER A 9 -1.55 11.96 -10.91
C SER A 9 -0.23 12.59 -11.37
N ARG A 10 0.27 12.16 -12.54
CA ARG A 10 1.49 12.73 -13.12
C ARG A 10 1.37 14.23 -13.37
N GLU A 11 0.20 14.67 -13.80
CA GLU A 11 -0.09 16.09 -14.04
C GLU A 11 0.04 16.92 -12.76
N LEU A 12 -0.63 16.52 -11.67
CA LEU A 12 -0.54 17.24 -10.40
C LEU A 12 0.89 17.21 -9.85
N ALA A 13 1.57 16.07 -9.96
CA ALA A 13 2.95 15.94 -9.53
C ALA A 13 3.90 16.90 -10.27
N ASN A 14 3.71 17.11 -11.59
CA ASN A 14 4.49 18.10 -12.35
C ASN A 14 4.23 19.53 -11.86
N GLN A 15 2.96 19.89 -11.65
CA GLN A 15 2.61 21.21 -11.13
C GLN A 15 3.19 21.47 -9.74
N LEU A 16 3.32 20.43 -8.91
CA LEU A 16 3.92 20.54 -7.58
C LEU A 16 5.44 20.69 -7.65
N LEU A 17 6.11 20.00 -8.58
CA LEU A 17 7.56 20.12 -8.78
C LEU A 17 7.99 21.53 -9.21
N GLU A 18 7.13 22.26 -9.92
CA GLU A 18 7.39 23.66 -10.30
C GLU A 18 7.29 24.63 -9.12
N ARG A 19 6.61 24.24 -8.02
CA ARG A 19 6.24 25.12 -6.91
C ARG A 19 6.90 24.75 -5.58
N CYS A 20 7.44 23.54 -5.49
CA CYS A 20 8.00 22.99 -4.26
C CYS A 20 9.44 22.54 -4.49
N ALA A 21 10.31 22.72 -3.49
CA ALA A 21 11.67 22.22 -3.56
C ALA A 21 11.74 20.69 -3.68
N GLU A 22 10.84 19.98 -3.01
CA GLU A 22 10.70 18.53 -3.10
C GLU A 22 9.24 18.12 -3.04
N VAL A 23 8.89 17.05 -3.76
CA VAL A 23 7.58 16.43 -3.76
C VAL A 23 7.77 14.95 -3.42
N TRP A 24 7.03 14.47 -2.42
CA TRP A 24 7.07 13.07 -2.01
C TRP A 24 5.67 12.47 -2.09
N ASN A 25 5.56 11.31 -2.72
CA ASN A 25 4.35 10.49 -2.72
C ASN A 25 4.45 9.45 -1.61
N LEU A 26 3.45 9.40 -0.74
CA LEU A 26 3.38 8.56 0.43
C LEU A 26 2.22 7.59 0.30
N TYR A 27 2.45 6.35 0.74
CA TYR A 27 1.46 5.29 0.71
C TYR A 27 1.45 4.54 2.03
N GLY A 28 0.26 4.27 2.55
CA GLY A 28 0.05 3.44 3.72
C GLY A 28 -1.44 3.39 4.07
N PRO A 29 -2.00 2.21 4.34
CA PRO A 29 -3.28 2.09 5.00
C PRO A 29 -3.19 2.45 6.49
N THR A 30 -4.33 2.76 7.12
CA THR A 30 -4.41 3.06 8.56
C THR A 30 -3.87 1.91 9.41
N GLU A 31 -4.12 0.67 8.97
CA GLU A 31 -3.74 -0.58 9.60
C GLU A 31 -2.23 -0.82 9.67
N THR A 32 -1.43 0.01 8.98
CA THR A 32 0.03 -0.09 8.95
C THR A 32 0.72 1.20 9.40
N THR A 33 0.02 2.00 10.22
CA THR A 33 0.52 3.21 10.88
C THR A 33 0.91 4.33 9.92
N ILE A 34 -0.13 4.97 9.34
CA ILE A 34 -0.06 6.17 8.50
C ILE A 34 0.62 5.91 7.14
N TRP A 35 1.92 5.68 7.11
CA TRP A 35 2.70 5.49 5.88
C TRP A 35 3.59 4.26 6.01
N SER A 36 3.69 3.51 4.92
CA SER A 36 4.50 2.30 4.81
C SER A 36 5.47 2.35 3.63
N ALA A 37 5.27 3.29 2.70
CA ALA A 37 6.22 3.60 1.64
C ALA A 37 6.27 5.10 1.36
N ALA A 38 7.42 5.54 0.84
CA ALA A 38 7.65 6.90 0.40
C ALA A 38 8.48 6.90 -0.89
N ALA A 39 8.09 7.72 -1.86
CA ALA A 39 8.82 7.95 -3.09
C ALA A 39 9.07 9.45 -3.27
N LYS A 40 10.34 9.85 -3.42
CA LYS A 40 10.66 11.17 -3.95
C LYS A 40 10.25 11.21 -5.42
N ILE A 41 9.46 12.20 -5.79
CA ILE A 41 9.02 12.39 -7.16
C ILE A 41 10.11 13.13 -7.91
N GLU A 42 10.64 12.47 -8.94
CA GLU A 42 11.58 13.08 -9.87
C GLU A 42 10.86 13.72 -11.07
N PRO A 43 11.45 14.77 -11.67
CA PRO A 43 10.98 15.31 -12.94
C PRO A 43 10.98 14.26 -14.06
N GLY A 44 10.04 14.39 -15.00
CA GLY A 44 9.95 13.52 -16.18
C GLY A 44 8.54 12.95 -16.40
N ASN A 45 8.44 12.00 -17.33
CA ASN A 45 7.15 11.43 -17.77
C ASN A 45 6.98 9.95 -17.38
N HIS A 46 7.57 9.54 -16.27
CA HIS A 46 7.41 8.19 -15.74
C HIS A 46 6.15 8.07 -14.88
N PRO A 47 5.55 6.87 -14.78
CA PRO A 47 4.46 6.62 -13.85
C PRO A 47 4.85 7.00 -12.42
N VAL A 48 3.90 7.59 -11.68
CA VAL A 48 4.10 7.90 -10.26
C VAL A 48 4.02 6.62 -9.46
N VAL A 49 5.14 6.24 -8.83
CA VAL A 49 5.23 5.05 -7.98
C VAL A 49 4.97 5.41 -6.52
N VAL A 50 4.60 4.43 -5.70
CA VAL A 50 4.52 4.60 -4.24
C VAL A 50 5.86 4.33 -3.55
N GLY A 51 6.83 3.76 -4.29
CA GLY A 51 8.21 3.65 -3.87
C GLY A 51 8.53 2.31 -3.21
N ARG A 52 9.37 2.37 -2.18
CA ARG A 52 9.88 1.23 -1.42
C ARG A 52 9.38 1.29 0.03
N PRO A 53 9.35 0.15 0.75
CA PRO A 53 8.98 0.15 2.15
C PRO A 53 9.91 1.05 2.98
N ILE A 54 9.34 1.71 3.98
CA ILE A 54 10.10 2.46 4.99
C ILE A 54 10.81 1.50 5.97
N ALA A 55 11.55 2.05 6.94
CA ALA A 55 12.25 1.27 7.96
C ALA A 55 11.31 0.24 8.65
N ASN A 56 11.85 -0.95 8.90
CA ASN A 56 11.17 -2.07 9.56
C ASN A 56 9.80 -2.44 8.96
N THR A 57 9.61 -2.17 7.67
CA THR A 57 8.41 -2.53 6.91
C THR A 57 8.77 -3.52 5.81
N GLN A 58 7.96 -4.54 5.60
CA GLN A 58 8.14 -5.51 4.51
C GLN A 58 6.96 -5.43 3.55
N PHE A 59 7.25 -5.37 2.25
CA PHE A 59 6.24 -5.46 1.20
C PHE A 59 6.36 -6.78 0.46
N TYR A 60 5.23 -7.45 0.25
CA TYR A 60 5.14 -8.62 -0.61
C TYR A 60 4.00 -8.40 -1.62
N ILE A 61 4.22 -8.81 -2.87
CA ILE A 61 3.17 -8.88 -3.88
C ILE A 61 2.84 -10.35 -4.06
N LEU A 62 1.63 -10.76 -3.67
CA LEU A 62 1.24 -12.16 -3.58
C LEU A 62 0.11 -12.51 -4.55
N ASP A 63 0.08 -13.76 -5.01
CA ASP A 63 -1.08 -14.33 -5.68
C ASP A 63 -2.17 -14.74 -4.67
N ARG A 64 -3.29 -15.26 -5.19
CA ARG A 64 -4.44 -15.72 -4.37
C ARG A 64 -4.11 -16.90 -3.43
N TYR A 65 -2.98 -17.55 -3.62
CA TYR A 65 -2.51 -18.68 -2.82
C TYR A 65 -1.38 -18.27 -1.86
N LEU A 66 -1.13 -16.96 -1.70
CA LEU A 66 -0.08 -16.38 -0.86
C LEU A 66 1.34 -16.69 -1.35
N ASN A 67 1.53 -16.98 -2.64
CA ASN A 67 2.87 -17.12 -3.21
C ASN A 67 3.38 -15.78 -3.74
N PRO A 68 4.66 -15.43 -3.54
CA PRO A 68 5.26 -14.25 -4.17
C PRO A 68 5.20 -14.33 -5.70
N VAL A 69 4.76 -13.25 -6.34
CA VAL A 69 4.75 -13.14 -7.79
C VAL A 69 6.05 -12.52 -8.33
N SER A 70 6.39 -12.83 -9.58
CA SER A 70 7.56 -12.26 -10.26
C SER A 70 7.42 -10.75 -10.49
N ILE A 71 8.56 -10.08 -10.71
CA ILE A 71 8.61 -8.67 -11.11
C ILE A 71 7.72 -8.42 -12.34
N GLY A 72 6.92 -7.35 -12.29
CA GLY A 72 6.00 -6.95 -13.35
C GLY A 72 4.63 -7.64 -13.32
N VAL A 73 4.49 -8.75 -12.59
CA VAL A 73 3.24 -9.49 -12.46
C VAL A 73 2.35 -8.84 -11.39
N PRO A 74 1.09 -8.50 -11.69
CA PRO A 74 0.15 -8.00 -10.69
C PRO A 74 -0.20 -9.04 -9.63
N GLY A 75 -0.35 -8.58 -8.39
CA GLY A 75 -0.86 -9.35 -7.26
C GLY A 75 -1.37 -8.44 -6.14
N GLU A 76 -1.76 -9.02 -5.01
CA GLU A 76 -2.15 -8.26 -3.82
C GLU A 76 -0.89 -7.75 -3.11
N LEU A 77 -0.83 -6.46 -2.81
CA LEU A 77 0.15 -5.91 -1.88
C LEU A 77 -0.22 -6.31 -0.45
N VAL A 78 0.68 -7.01 0.23
CA VAL A 78 0.56 -7.28 1.68
C VAL A 78 1.76 -6.72 2.41
N ILE A 79 1.52 -6.25 3.64
CA ILE A 79 2.49 -5.47 4.40
C ILE A 79 2.80 -6.19 5.72
N GLY A 80 4.07 -6.34 6.04
CA GLY A 80 4.56 -6.84 7.34
C GLY A 80 5.43 -5.82 8.06
N GLY A 81 5.84 -6.16 9.28
CA GLY A 81 6.81 -5.40 10.08
C GLY A 81 6.19 -4.59 11.22
N ASP A 82 6.99 -3.67 11.78
CA ASP A 82 6.69 -2.99 13.06
C ASP A 82 5.50 -2.03 12.97
N GLY A 83 5.15 -1.58 11.76
CA GLY A 83 4.06 -0.64 11.53
C GLY A 83 2.66 -1.24 11.67
N LEU A 84 2.53 -2.56 11.82
CA LEU A 84 1.22 -3.21 11.89
C LEU A 84 0.42 -2.79 13.12
N ALA A 85 -0.85 -2.46 12.92
CA ALA A 85 -1.79 -2.27 13.99
C ALA A 85 -1.97 -3.55 14.83
N ARG A 86 -2.46 -3.39 16.05
CA ARG A 86 -2.81 -4.53 16.91
C ARG A 86 -3.94 -5.37 16.29
N GLY A 87 -4.89 -4.70 15.64
CA GLY A 87 -6.06 -5.30 15.01
C GLY A 87 -7.24 -4.32 15.04
N TYR A 88 -8.42 -4.81 14.70
CA TYR A 88 -9.67 -4.06 14.77
C TYR A 88 -10.31 -4.21 16.15
N LEU A 89 -10.67 -3.09 16.78
CA LEU A 89 -11.25 -3.06 18.12
C LEU A 89 -12.57 -3.87 18.15
N ASN A 90 -12.67 -4.83 19.05
CA ASN A 90 -13.85 -5.70 19.24
C ASN A 90 -14.28 -6.47 17.97
N ARG A 91 -13.36 -6.70 17.02
CA ARG A 91 -13.61 -7.44 15.77
C ARG A 91 -12.51 -8.50 15.56
N PRO A 92 -12.46 -9.55 16.40
CA PRO A 92 -11.41 -10.56 16.32
C PRO A 92 -11.43 -11.35 15.01
N GLU A 93 -12.60 -11.64 14.47
CA GLU A 93 -12.76 -12.37 13.19
C GLU A 93 -12.17 -11.58 12.02
N LEU A 94 -12.57 -10.30 11.88
CA LEU A 94 -12.00 -9.41 10.86
C LEU A 94 -10.49 -9.20 11.05
N THR A 95 -10.04 -9.15 12.31
CA THR A 95 -8.60 -9.06 12.62
C THR A 95 -7.87 -10.29 12.12
N ALA A 96 -8.37 -11.50 12.39
CA ALA A 96 -7.75 -12.73 11.91
C ALA A 96 -7.81 -12.87 10.38
N GLU A 97 -8.87 -12.36 9.74
CA GLU A 97 -9.00 -12.35 8.28
C GLU A 97 -7.97 -11.43 7.61
N LYS A 98 -7.80 -10.20 8.12
CA LYS A 98 -6.94 -9.18 7.50
C LYS A 98 -5.48 -9.26 7.96
N PHE A 99 -5.21 -9.66 9.21
CA PHE A 99 -3.87 -9.80 9.77
C PHE A 99 -3.50 -11.28 9.88
N ILE A 100 -2.99 -11.83 8.77
CA ILE A 100 -2.63 -13.24 8.65
C ILE A 100 -1.23 -13.52 9.21
N ARG A 101 -0.91 -14.79 9.49
CA ARG A 101 0.46 -15.21 9.81
C ARG A 101 1.38 -14.92 8.62
N ASN A 102 2.59 -14.43 8.89
CA ASN A 102 3.62 -14.25 7.87
C ASN A 102 4.27 -15.62 7.53
N PRO A 103 4.06 -16.18 6.33
CA PRO A 103 4.67 -17.47 5.95
C PRO A 103 6.15 -17.34 5.59
N PHE A 104 6.68 -16.13 5.50
CA PHE A 104 8.06 -15.83 5.09
C PHE A 104 8.97 -15.49 6.27
N SER A 105 8.47 -15.60 7.50
CA SER A 105 9.23 -15.34 8.73
C SER A 105 9.20 -16.57 9.63
N ASP A 106 10.33 -16.83 10.28
CA ASP A 106 10.47 -17.88 11.29
C ASP A 106 9.94 -17.42 12.67
N GLU A 107 9.65 -16.12 12.83
CA GLU A 107 9.10 -15.61 14.08
C GLU A 107 7.62 -15.96 14.24
N ALA A 108 7.27 -16.50 15.41
CA ALA A 108 5.97 -17.10 15.66
C ALA A 108 4.81 -16.07 15.61
N ASP A 109 5.09 -14.81 15.95
CA ASP A 109 4.14 -13.70 16.01
C ASP A 109 4.24 -12.76 14.80
N ALA A 110 5.09 -13.07 13.81
CA ALA A 110 5.15 -12.30 12.58
C ALA A 110 3.82 -12.38 11.81
N ARG A 111 3.28 -11.20 11.47
CA ARG A 111 2.00 -11.05 10.76
C ARG A 111 2.18 -10.28 9.45
N LEU A 112 1.21 -10.45 8.55
CA LEU A 112 1.02 -9.64 7.35
C LEU A 112 -0.39 -9.05 7.36
N TYR A 113 -0.52 -7.79 6.96
CA TYR A 113 -1.78 -7.13 6.69
C TYR A 113 -2.12 -7.22 5.20
N ARG A 114 -3.31 -7.74 4.90
CA ARG A 114 -3.88 -7.83 3.55
C ARG A 114 -4.53 -6.50 3.15
N THR A 115 -3.91 -5.76 2.24
CA THR A 115 -4.34 -4.40 1.92
C THR A 115 -5.57 -4.35 1.02
N GLY A 116 -5.79 -5.37 0.19
CA GLY A 116 -6.74 -5.32 -0.92
C GLY A 116 -6.29 -4.46 -2.11
N ASP A 117 -5.09 -3.88 -2.08
CA ASP A 117 -4.53 -3.12 -3.20
C ASP A 117 -3.87 -4.07 -4.23
N CYS A 118 -4.24 -3.90 -5.50
CA CYS A 118 -3.56 -4.56 -6.62
C CYS A 118 -2.30 -3.77 -6.97
N ALA A 119 -1.15 -4.43 -6.99
CA ALA A 119 0.13 -3.79 -7.24
C ALA A 119 1.11 -4.73 -7.94
N ARG A 120 2.25 -4.18 -8.39
CA ARG A 120 3.37 -4.96 -8.92
C ARG A 120 4.71 -4.35 -8.55
N TRP A 121 5.72 -5.20 -8.46
CA TRP A 121 7.11 -4.76 -8.46
C TRP A 121 7.52 -4.29 -9.84
N ARG A 122 8.23 -3.16 -9.90
CA ARG A 122 8.96 -2.72 -11.09
C ARG A 122 10.41 -3.24 -11.04
N PRO A 123 11.11 -3.34 -12.19
CA PRO A 123 12.50 -3.79 -12.24
C PRO A 123 13.48 -2.96 -11.42
N ASP A 124 13.15 -1.69 -11.15
CA ASP A 124 13.92 -0.78 -10.31
C ASP A 124 13.65 -0.98 -8.80
N GLY A 125 12.84 -1.95 -8.43
CA GLY A 125 12.47 -2.25 -7.04
C GLY A 125 11.46 -1.27 -6.45
N ASN A 126 10.78 -0.45 -7.26
CA ASN A 126 9.64 0.35 -6.79
C ASN A 126 8.32 -0.44 -6.93
N VAL A 127 7.36 -0.14 -6.06
CA VAL A 127 5.98 -0.62 -6.19
C VAL A 127 5.14 0.36 -7.00
N GLU A 128 4.39 -0.18 -7.95
CA GLU A 128 3.34 0.51 -8.71
C GLU A 128 1.98 -0.02 -8.27
N LEU A 129 1.08 0.88 -7.84
CA LEU A 129 -0.31 0.55 -7.55
C LEU A 129 -1.13 0.56 -8.84
N LEU A 130 -1.98 -0.45 -9.00
CA LEU A 130 -2.83 -0.68 -10.17
C LEU A 130 -4.32 -0.48 -9.86
N GLY A 131 -4.69 -0.43 -8.57
CA GLY A 131 -6.06 -0.20 -8.13
C GLY A 131 -6.42 -1.07 -6.93
N ARG A 132 -7.69 -1.39 -6.81
CA ARG A 132 -8.27 -2.22 -5.74
C ARG A 132 -8.68 -3.58 -6.28
N MET A 133 -8.56 -4.60 -5.44
CA MET A 133 -9.08 -5.95 -5.70
C MET A 133 -10.48 -6.17 -5.12
N ASP A 134 -10.96 -5.23 -4.32
CA ASP A 134 -12.28 -5.27 -3.67
C ASP A 134 -13.11 -4.02 -3.99
N HIS A 135 -14.21 -3.84 -3.26
CA HIS A 135 -15.17 -2.76 -3.46
C HIS A 135 -14.84 -1.48 -2.66
N GLN A 136 -13.71 -1.45 -1.95
CA GLN A 136 -13.30 -0.25 -1.23
C GLN A 136 -12.96 0.87 -2.23
N VAL A 137 -13.44 2.08 -1.97
CA VAL A 137 -13.12 3.26 -2.79
C VAL A 137 -12.48 4.37 -1.96
N LYS A 138 -11.75 5.25 -2.64
CA LYS A 138 -11.29 6.51 -2.08
C LYS A 138 -11.94 7.66 -2.83
N ILE A 139 -12.65 8.50 -2.10
CA ILE A 139 -13.33 9.67 -2.65
C ILE A 139 -12.78 10.89 -1.92
N ARG A 140 -11.96 11.69 -2.60
CA ARG A 140 -11.36 12.92 -2.06
C ARG A 140 -10.53 12.63 -0.80
N GLY A 141 -9.84 11.49 -0.78
CA GLY A 141 -9.01 11.03 0.33
C GLY A 141 -9.77 10.27 1.42
N PHE A 142 -11.10 10.19 1.36
CA PHE A 142 -11.89 9.42 2.32
C PHE A 142 -12.03 7.97 1.88
N ARG A 143 -11.71 7.04 2.78
CA ARG A 143 -11.93 5.59 2.62
C ARG A 143 -13.42 5.28 2.83
N ILE A 144 -14.04 4.65 1.85
CA ILE A 144 -15.44 4.24 1.89
C ILE A 144 -15.53 2.75 1.52
N GLU A 145 -16.19 1.97 2.38
CA GLU A 145 -16.52 0.58 2.12
C GLU A 145 -17.96 0.52 1.57
N LEU A 146 -18.13 0.23 0.28
CA LEU A 146 -19.46 0.29 -0.35
C LEU A 146 -20.47 -0.67 0.28
N GLY A 147 -20.01 -1.84 0.76
CA GLY A 147 -20.84 -2.83 1.44
C GLY A 147 -21.42 -2.36 2.78
N GLU A 148 -20.82 -1.36 3.44
CA GLU A 148 -21.42 -0.76 4.66
C GLU A 148 -22.67 0.07 4.35
N ILE A 149 -22.79 0.56 3.11
CA ILE A 149 -23.94 1.38 2.64
C ILE A 149 -25.06 0.49 2.09
N GLU A 150 -24.72 -0.67 1.53
CA GLU A 150 -25.67 -1.60 0.91
C GLU A 150 -26.39 -2.53 1.92
N ALA A 151 -25.85 -2.68 3.14
CA ALA A 151 -26.32 -3.59 4.18
C ALA A 151 -27.55 -3.12 4.96
#